data_AF-A0AAU3KKX8-F1
#
_entry.id   AF-A0AAU3KKX8-F1
#
_cell.length_a   1.000
_cell.length_b   1.000
_cell.length_c   1.000
_cell.angle_alpha   90.00
_cell.angle_beta   90.00
_cell.angle_gamma   90.00
#
_symmetry.space_group_name_H-M   'P 1'
#
loop_
_entity.id
_entity.type
_entity.pdbx_description
1 polymer ?
#
loop_
_entity_poly.entity_id
_entity_poly.type
_entity_poly.pdbx_seq_one_letter_code
_entity_poly.pdbx_strand_id
1 'polypeptide(L)'
;MIKKSLTVAALAAGVVLSLAPHAGADSVDPTKYADVTANFVSYTDPAALNAKADGKLLIMTPYGTNNTIACRGNGADVAWYDCQQQDAYGWIVLKQLDTPLGTAWAELP
;
A
#
# COMPACT_ATOMS: atom_id res chain seq x y z
N MET A 1 -8.79 56.92 33.57
CA MET A 1 -9.82 56.74 32.54
C MET A 1 -9.18 56.80 31.17
N ILE A 2 -9.13 55.69 30.43
CA ILE A 2 -9.44 55.58 29.00
C ILE A 2 -9.45 54.08 28.66
N LYS A 3 -10.58 53.64 28.12
CA LYS A 3 -10.93 52.29 27.65
C LYS A 3 -10.27 52.01 26.30
N LYS A 4 -10.27 50.72 25.91
CA LYS A 4 -10.20 50.12 24.55
C LYS A 4 -8.97 49.21 24.40
N SER A 5 -9.01 47.98 23.93
CA SER A 5 -10.07 47.13 23.34
C SER A 5 -9.60 45.68 23.36
N LEU A 6 -10.55 44.74 23.40
CA LEU A 6 -10.33 43.31 23.18
C LEU A 6 -9.59 43.07 21.86
N THR A 7 -8.59 42.20 21.86
CA THR A 7 -8.14 41.52 20.64
C THR A 7 -8.24 40.02 20.88
N VAL A 8 -9.21 39.42 20.21
CA VAL A 8 -9.47 37.98 20.16
C VAL A 8 -8.36 37.36 19.32
N ALA A 9 -7.52 36.52 19.93
CA ALA A 9 -6.60 35.67 19.19
C ALA A 9 -7.41 34.53 18.54
N ALA A 10 -7.65 34.64 17.24
CA ALA A 10 -8.31 33.60 16.45
C ALA A 10 -7.44 32.33 16.45
N LEU A 11 -8.02 31.22 16.90
CA LEU A 11 -7.45 29.88 16.74
C LEU A 11 -7.36 29.56 15.25
N ALA A 12 -6.17 29.63 14.67
CA ALA A 12 -5.90 29.04 13.37
C ALA A 12 -5.65 27.53 13.57
N ALA A 13 -6.73 26.75 13.60
CA ALA A 13 -6.65 25.31 13.41
C ALA A 13 -6.26 25.05 11.95
N GLY A 14 -4.96 24.96 11.69
CA GLY A 14 -4.42 24.48 10.42
C GLY A 14 -4.72 23.00 10.28
N VAL A 15 -5.88 22.65 9.71
CA VAL A 15 -6.08 21.31 9.16
C VAL A 15 -5.19 21.24 7.93
N VAL A 16 -3.98 20.72 8.13
CA VAL A 16 -3.19 20.18 7.02
C VAL A 16 -3.98 18.96 6.57
N LEU A 17 -4.83 19.14 5.55
CA LEU A 17 -5.21 18.04 4.69
C LEU A 17 -3.89 17.53 4.11
N SER A 18 -3.31 16.52 4.76
CA SER A 18 -2.34 15.66 4.12
C SER A 18 -3.05 15.09 2.91
N LEU A 19 -2.83 15.74 1.77
CA LEU A 19 -2.83 15.07 0.48
C LEU A 19 -1.79 13.97 0.67
N ALA A 20 -2.23 12.82 1.20
CA ALA A 20 -1.52 11.58 1.02
C ALA A 20 -1.22 11.56 -0.47
N PRO A 21 0.05 11.40 -0.89
CA PRO A 21 0.33 11.24 -2.30
C PRO A 21 -0.52 10.05 -2.72
N HIS A 22 -1.60 10.34 -3.46
CA HIS A 22 -2.21 9.36 -4.31
C HIS A 22 -1.08 9.03 -5.27
N ALA A 23 -0.33 7.97 -4.93
CA ALA A 23 0.55 7.30 -5.84
C ALA A 23 -0.35 6.91 -6.99
N GLY A 24 -0.42 7.80 -7.98
CA GLY A 24 -1.22 7.62 -9.16
C GLY A 24 -0.68 6.36 -9.79
N ALA A 25 -1.47 5.28 -9.68
CA ALA A 25 -1.36 4.21 -10.62
C ALA A 25 -1.46 4.89 -11.98
N ASP A 26 -0.35 4.88 -12.72
CA ASP A 26 -0.40 5.01 -14.17
C ASP A 26 -1.55 4.10 -14.60
N SER A 27 -2.45 4.57 -15.48
CA SER A 27 -3.61 3.80 -15.90
C SER A 27 -3.14 2.67 -16.82
N VAL A 28 -2.39 1.73 -16.25
CA VAL A 28 -1.93 0.50 -16.87
C VAL A 28 -3.16 -0.36 -17.12
N ASP A 29 -3.26 -0.84 -18.36
CA ASP A 29 -4.21 -1.89 -18.74
C ASP A 29 -4.23 -2.96 -17.63
N PRO A 30 -5.35 -3.14 -16.91
CA PRO A 30 -5.42 -4.00 -15.73
C PRO A 30 -5.23 -5.48 -16.09
N THR A 31 -5.15 -5.82 -17.39
CA THR A 31 -4.84 -7.17 -17.85
C THR A 31 -3.32 -7.43 -17.99
N LYS A 32 -2.49 -6.39 -17.83
CA LYS A 32 -1.04 -6.47 -17.92
C LYS A 32 -0.41 -6.50 -16.53
N TYR A 33 0.78 -7.08 -16.48
CA TYR A 33 1.61 -7.05 -15.28
C TYR A 33 2.20 -5.65 -15.09
N ALA A 34 2.04 -5.10 -13.90
CA ALA A 34 2.66 -3.86 -13.48
C ALA A 34 3.40 -4.07 -12.16
N ASP A 35 4.52 -3.36 -11.97
CA ASP A 35 5.22 -3.32 -10.69
C ASP A 35 4.33 -2.60 -9.66
N VAL A 36 4.00 -3.32 -8.60
CA VAL A 36 3.12 -2.88 -7.53
C VAL A 36 3.78 -3.06 -6.17
N THR A 37 5.10 -3.22 -6.13
CA THR A 37 5.87 -3.51 -4.90
C THR A 37 5.56 -2.53 -3.77
N ALA A 38 5.35 -1.25 -4.10
CA ALA A 38 5.01 -0.21 -3.12
C ALA A 38 3.67 -0.43 -2.40
N ASN A 39 2.78 -1.29 -2.91
CA ASN A 39 1.50 -1.65 -2.28
C ASN A 39 1.64 -2.78 -1.26
N PHE A 40 2.82 -3.39 -1.15
CA PHE A 40 3.07 -4.52 -0.26
C PHE A 40 3.87 -4.11 0.97
N VAL A 41 3.68 -4.87 2.04
CA VAL A 41 4.49 -4.86 3.26
C VAL A 41 4.96 -6.28 3.51
N SER A 42 6.23 -6.45 3.86
CA SER A 42 6.77 -7.76 4.23
C SER A 42 6.09 -8.26 5.51
N TYR A 43 5.70 -9.54 5.55
CA TYR A 43 5.05 -10.11 6.73
C TYR A 43 5.93 -10.08 8.00
N THR A 44 7.25 -9.93 7.84
CA THR A 44 8.23 -9.79 8.93
C THR A 44 8.43 -8.35 9.39
N ASP A 45 7.89 -7.37 8.67
CA ASP A 45 7.98 -5.97 9.04
C ASP A 45 6.92 -5.63 10.10
N PRO A 46 7.24 -4.89 11.17
CA PRO A 46 6.25 -4.44 12.16
C PRO A 46 5.03 -3.73 11.55
N ALA A 47 5.19 -3.05 10.41
CA ALA A 47 4.08 -2.41 9.69
C ALA A 47 3.02 -3.41 9.19
N ALA A 48 3.35 -4.70 9.07
CA ALA A 48 2.41 -5.75 8.68
C ALA A 48 1.20 -5.84 9.61
N LEU A 49 1.36 -5.49 10.89
CA LEU A 49 0.29 -5.51 11.89
C LEU A 49 -0.85 -4.53 11.54
N ASN A 50 -0.55 -3.46 10.81
CA ASN A 50 -1.52 -2.44 10.41
C ASN A 50 -1.82 -2.47 8.89
N ALA A 51 -1.28 -3.44 8.14
CA ALA A 51 -1.36 -3.46 6.68
C ALA A 51 -2.80 -3.30 6.16
N LYS A 52 -3.76 -4.05 6.71
CA LYS A 52 -5.19 -3.91 6.36
C LYS A 52 -5.75 -2.52 6.61
N ALA A 53 -5.40 -1.89 7.73
CA ALA A 53 -5.87 -0.55 8.07
C ALA A 53 -5.26 0.51 7.14
N ASP A 54 -4.03 0.30 6.70
CA ASP A 54 -3.28 1.18 5.80
C ASP A 54 -3.55 0.90 4.30
N GLY A 55 -4.45 -0.04 3.99
CA GLY A 55 -4.77 -0.45 2.62
C GLY A 55 -3.63 -1.15 1.89
N LYS A 56 -2.67 -1.72 2.64
CA LYS A 56 -1.53 -2.47 2.11
C LYS A 56 -1.84 -3.96 2.01
N LEU A 57 -1.17 -4.61 1.06
CA LEU A 57 -1.12 -6.05 0.93
C LEU A 57 0.07 -6.61 1.69
N LEU A 58 0.01 -7.90 2.04
CA LEU A 58 1.13 -8.62 2.66
C LEU A 58 1.86 -9.47 1.62
N ILE A 59 3.19 -9.48 1.69
CA ILE A 59 4.02 -10.44 0.95
C ILE A 59 4.64 -11.44 1.94
N MET A 60 4.38 -12.71 1.72
CA MET A 60 4.81 -13.85 2.53
C MET A 60 5.79 -14.72 1.74
N THR A 61 6.92 -14.13 1.38
CA THR A 61 8.02 -14.79 0.68
C THR A 61 9.33 -14.50 1.41
N PRO A 62 10.39 -15.31 1.21
CA PRO A 62 11.70 -15.02 1.80
C PRO A 62 12.32 -13.69 1.30
N TYR A 63 11.84 -13.18 0.16
CA TYR A 63 12.36 -11.95 -0.46
C TYR A 63 11.71 -10.67 0.10
N GLY A 64 10.53 -10.78 0.72
CA GLY A 64 9.79 -9.63 1.24
C GLY A 64 9.50 -8.62 0.12
N THR A 65 9.74 -7.33 0.37
CA THR A 65 9.59 -6.25 -0.63
C THR A 65 10.90 -5.83 -1.30
N ASN A 66 12.00 -6.58 -1.08
CA ASN A 66 13.30 -6.28 -1.69
C ASN A 66 13.35 -6.63 -3.19
N ASN A 67 12.46 -7.52 -3.63
CA ASN A 67 12.33 -7.92 -5.02
C ASN A 67 11.00 -7.45 -5.59
N THR A 68 11.01 -7.15 -6.88
CA THR A 68 9.85 -6.68 -7.64
C THR A 68 8.66 -7.62 -7.50
N ILE A 69 7.52 -7.07 -7.09
CA ILE A 69 6.23 -7.76 -7.06
C ILE A 69 5.40 -7.17 -8.18
N ALA A 70 4.98 -8.02 -9.12
CA ALA A 70 4.18 -7.63 -10.26
C ALA A 70 2.82 -8.32 -10.23
N CYS A 71 1.75 -7.55 -10.40
CA CYS A 71 0.39 -8.07 -10.42
C CYS A 71 -0.36 -7.57 -11.65
N ARG A 72 -1.44 -8.26 -11.99
CA ARG A 72 -2.50 -7.73 -12.84
C ARG A 72 -3.58 -7.10 -11.96
N GLY A 73 -4.40 -6.23 -12.54
CA GLY A 73 -5.35 -5.37 -11.84
C GLY A 73 -4.83 -3.94 -11.70
N ASN A 74 -5.58 -3.11 -10.97
CA ASN A 74 -5.17 -1.74 -10.64
C ASN A 74 -5.39 -1.40 -9.15
N GLY A 75 -5.92 -2.35 -8.36
CA GLY A 75 -6.18 -2.16 -6.93
C GLY A 75 -7.31 -1.20 -6.58
N ALA A 76 -7.92 -0.57 -7.58
CA ALA A 76 -9.01 0.38 -7.43
C ALA A 76 -10.31 -0.23 -7.95
N ASP A 77 -10.47 -0.31 -9.27
CA ASP A 77 -11.66 -0.87 -9.93
C ASP A 77 -11.52 -2.37 -10.19
N VAL A 78 -10.29 -2.84 -10.38
CA VAL A 78 -9.94 -4.25 -10.58
C VAL A 78 -8.96 -4.64 -9.48
N ALA A 79 -9.43 -5.46 -8.55
CA ALA A 79 -8.59 -6.01 -7.48
C ALA A 79 -7.35 -6.70 -8.07
N TRP A 80 -6.24 -6.64 -7.34
CA TRP A 80 -5.01 -7.30 -7.77
C TRP A 80 -5.22 -8.81 -7.91
N TYR A 81 -4.74 -9.37 -9.02
CA TYR A 81 -4.83 -10.80 -9.33
C TYR A 81 -3.58 -11.29 -10.08
N ASP A 82 -3.41 -12.62 -10.13
CA ASP A 82 -2.30 -13.30 -10.80
C ASP A 82 -0.90 -12.79 -10.43
N CYS A 83 -0.67 -12.36 -9.18
CA CYS A 83 0.61 -11.77 -8.78
C CYS A 83 1.80 -12.72 -8.91
N GLN A 84 2.96 -12.13 -9.18
CA GLN A 84 4.25 -12.80 -9.27
C GLN A 84 5.31 -11.98 -8.55
N GLN A 85 6.38 -12.63 -8.11
CA GLN A 85 7.56 -11.95 -7.58
C GLN A 85 8.81 -12.37 -8.33
N GLN A 86 9.72 -11.44 -8.54
CA GLN A 86 11.01 -11.73 -9.14
C GLN A 86 11.93 -12.41 -8.13
N ASP A 87 12.68 -13.42 -8.55
CA ASP A 87 13.77 -14.02 -7.80
C ASP A 87 15.05 -14.07 -8.64
N ALA A 88 16.08 -14.79 -8.16
CA ALA A 88 17.34 -14.93 -8.89
C ALA A 88 17.23 -15.76 -10.18
N TYR A 89 16.15 -16.50 -10.37
CA TYR A 89 15.95 -17.46 -11.46
C TYR A 89 14.80 -17.08 -12.41
N GLY A 90 13.96 -16.11 -12.06
CA GLY A 90 12.85 -15.65 -12.88
C GLY A 90 11.70 -15.06 -12.06
N TRP A 91 10.48 -15.42 -12.45
CA TRP A 91 9.25 -14.98 -11.78
C TRP A 91 8.58 -16.17 -11.10
N ILE A 92 8.35 -16.05 -9.79
CA ILE A 92 7.57 -17.01 -9.01
C ILE A 92 6.10 -16.58 -8.98
N VAL A 93 5.18 -17.53 -9.19
CA VAL A 93 3.75 -17.26 -9.12
C VAL A 93 3.32 -17.27 -7.66
N LEU A 94 2.63 -16.22 -7.24
CA LEU A 94 2.12 -16.09 -5.88
C LEU A 94 0.67 -16.55 -5.80
N LYS A 95 0.31 -17.08 -4.64
CA LYS A 95 -1.07 -17.43 -4.29
C LYS A 95 -1.61 -16.43 -3.29
N GLN A 96 -2.83 -15.98 -3.54
CA GLN A 96 -3.55 -15.11 -2.62
C GLN A 96 -4.06 -15.92 -1.43
N LEU A 97 -3.95 -15.32 -0.25
CA LEU A 97 -4.41 -15.85 1.03
C LEU A 97 -5.13 -14.74 1.78
N ASP A 98 -6.24 -15.08 2.43
CA ASP A 98 -6.87 -14.17 3.37
C ASP A 98 -6.36 -14.44 4.78
N THR A 99 -5.89 -13.40 5.45
CA THR A 99 -5.35 -13.47 6.80
C THR A 99 -6.05 -12.47 7.71
N PRO A 100 -5.95 -12.61 9.05
CA PRO A 100 -6.44 -11.60 9.98
C PRO A 100 -5.83 -10.21 9.77
N LEU A 101 -4.62 -10.15 9.19
CA LEU A 101 -3.87 -8.92 8.92
C LEU A 101 -4.14 -8.32 7.54
N GLY A 102 -5.03 -8.94 6.74
CA GLY A 102 -5.37 -8.52 5.39
C GLY A 102 -5.03 -9.57 4.34
N THR A 103 -5.15 -9.18 3.07
CA THR A 103 -4.83 -10.03 1.94
C THR A 103 -3.31 -10.20 1.84
N ALA A 104 -2.87 -11.45 1.83
CA ALA A 104 -1.49 -11.84 1.68
C ALA A 104 -1.25 -12.57 0.36
N TRP A 105 -0.03 -12.47 -0.14
CA TRP A 105 0.45 -13.19 -1.30
C TRP A 105 1.67 -14.00 -0.91
N ALA A 106 1.63 -15.31 -1.16
CA ALA A 106 2.66 -16.23 -0.71
C ALA A 106 3.14 -17.12 -1.86
N GLU A 107 4.40 -17.54 -1.77
CA GLU A 107 4.86 -18.70 -2.53
C GLU A 107 4.36 -19.96 -1.80
N LEU A 108 3.53 -20.75 -2.47
CA LEU A 108 3.04 -22.02 -1.95
C LEU A 108 3.54 -23.17 -2.84
N PRO A 109 3.95 -24.30 -2.25
CA PRO A 109 4.33 -25.50 -3.00
C PRO A 109 3.15 -26.14 -3.75
#